data_AF-A0A349Q9H6-F1
#
_entry.id   AF-A0A349Q9H6-F1
#
_cell.length_a   1.000
_cell.length_b   1.000
_cell.length_c   1.000
_cell.angle_alpha   90.00
_cell.angle_beta   90.00
_cell.angle_gamma   90.00
#
_symmetry.space_group_name_H-M   'P 1'
#
loop_
_entity.id
_entity.type
_entity.pdbx_description
1 polymer ?
#
loop_
_entity_poly.entity_id
_entity_poly.type
_entity_poly.pdbx_seq_one_letter_code
_entity_poly.pdbx_strand_id
1 'polypeptide(L)'
;MFRLALKNITSKPLRFVATTLAVAVVVAMIFCMLSFKGAVYDYIYATETASSGISDITISTNSTSDRIMKDEPLQRIDGVEQIVPSLKLYAMYGDEYVGVRGFKKGQLEALATIEVIEGDISKMQSGVRTDDIIVSKDAAKHFGFS
;
A
#
# COMPACT_ATOMS: atom_id res chain seq x y z
N MET A 1 -52.14 18.56 -1.30
CA MET A 1 -51.22 17.39 -1.25
C MET A 1 -50.28 17.45 -0.04
N PHE A 2 -49.42 18.48 0.10
CA PHE A 2 -48.44 18.59 1.20
C PHE A 2 -49.04 18.53 2.62
N ARG A 3 -50.15 19.26 2.87
CA ARG A 3 -50.88 19.21 4.16
C ARG A 3 -51.44 17.81 4.50
N LEU A 4 -51.84 17.04 3.50
CA LEU A 4 -52.34 15.67 3.69
C LEU A 4 -51.20 14.71 4.02
N ALA A 5 -50.02 14.90 3.40
CA ALA A 5 -48.81 14.14 3.73
C ALA A 5 -48.36 14.40 5.17
N LEU A 6 -48.31 15.66 5.60
CA LEU A 6 -47.97 16.03 7.00
C LEU A 6 -48.92 15.38 8.01
N LYS A 7 -50.22 15.40 7.73
CA LYS A 7 -51.24 14.79 8.60
C LYS A 7 -51.08 13.26 8.69
N ASN A 8 -50.59 12.63 7.63
CA ASN A 8 -50.33 11.19 7.59
C ASN A 8 -49.04 10.81 8.34
N ILE A 9 -48.04 11.70 8.36
CA ILE A 9 -46.82 11.56 9.18
C ILE A 9 -47.18 11.56 10.66
N THR A 10 -48.03 12.51 11.09
CA THR A 10 -48.46 12.63 12.48
C THR A 10 -49.41 11.51 12.94
N SER A 11 -50.15 10.87 12.02
CA SER A 11 -51.10 9.81 12.35
C SER A 11 -50.46 8.43 12.50
N LYS A 12 -49.26 8.21 11.94
CA LYS A 12 -48.50 6.95 12.02
C LYS A 12 -47.03 7.20 12.36
N PRO A 13 -46.74 7.82 13.52
CA PRO A 13 -45.40 8.30 13.86
C PRO A 13 -44.36 7.17 13.89
N LEU A 14 -44.71 5.99 14.41
CA LEU A 14 -43.78 4.86 14.50
C LEU A 14 -43.32 4.35 13.12
N ARG A 15 -44.26 4.23 12.17
CA ARG A 15 -43.95 3.80 10.79
C ARG A 15 -43.10 4.85 10.08
N PHE A 16 -43.40 6.13 10.27
CA PHE A 16 -42.64 7.22 9.69
C PHE A 16 -41.19 7.29 10.22
N VAL A 17 -41.01 7.14 11.54
CA VAL A 17 -39.68 7.08 12.16
C VAL A 17 -38.91 5.88 11.61
N ALA A 18 -39.52 4.69 11.57
CA ALA A 18 -38.87 3.48 11.05
C ALA A 18 -38.44 3.64 9.58
N THR A 19 -39.30 4.18 8.72
CA THR A 19 -38.95 4.38 7.29
C THR A 19 -37.89 5.45 7.11
N THR A 20 -37.95 6.54 7.88
CA THR A 20 -36.95 7.62 7.81
C THR A 20 -35.59 7.13 8.29
N LEU A 21 -35.56 6.34 9.36
CA LEU A 21 -34.34 5.79 9.94
C LEU A 21 -33.70 4.76 9.00
N ALA A 22 -34.51 3.92 8.34
CA ALA A 22 -34.02 3.00 7.31
C ALA A 22 -33.36 3.75 6.14
N VAL A 23 -33.99 4.83 5.64
CA VAL A 23 -33.41 5.67 4.58
C VAL A 23 -32.13 6.35 5.07
N ALA A 24 -32.13 6.89 6.29
CA ALA A 24 -30.97 7.57 6.88
C ALA A 24 -29.77 6.62 7.01
N VAL A 25 -29.97 5.37 7.44
CA VAL A 25 -28.91 4.36 7.54
C VAL A 25 -28.34 4.03 6.17
N VAL A 26 -29.18 3.82 5.15
CA VAL A 26 -28.71 3.52 3.78
C VAL A 26 -27.89 4.68 3.23
N VAL A 27 -28.37 5.92 3.40
CA VAL A 27 -27.64 7.12 2.96
C VAL A 27 -26.31 7.25 3.70
N ALA A 28 -26.28 7.02 5.01
CA ALA A 28 -25.04 7.04 5.80
C ALA A 28 -24.05 5.97 5.34
N MET A 29 -24.51 4.75 5.07
CA MET A 29 -23.65 3.66 4.56
C MET A 29 -23.05 4.00 3.20
N ILE A 30 -23.86 4.52 2.26
CA ILE A 30 -23.38 4.95 0.94
C ILE A 30 -22.36 6.09 1.09
N PHE A 31 -22.66 7.07 1.94
CA PHE A 31 -21.75 8.19 2.18
C PHE A 31 -20.43 7.74 2.78
N CYS A 32 -20.45 6.81 3.74
CA CYS A 32 -19.24 6.19 4.29
C CYS A 32 -18.44 5.49 3.19
N MET A 33 -19.07 4.61 2.39
CA MET A 33 -18.36 3.91 1.30
C MET A 33 -17.72 4.88 0.30
N LEU A 34 -18.42 5.94 -0.09
CA LEU A 34 -17.89 6.94 -1.02
C LEU A 34 -16.77 7.77 -0.40
N SER A 35 -16.91 8.16 0.87
CA SER A 35 -15.91 8.96 1.58
C SER A 35 -14.62 8.17 1.84
N PHE A 36 -14.74 6.87 2.14
CA PHE A 36 -13.58 6.01 2.35
C PHE A 36 -12.94 5.55 1.04
N LYS A 37 -13.61 5.63 -0.11
CA LYS A 37 -13.04 5.22 -1.40
C LYS A 37 -11.72 5.92 -1.70
N GLY A 38 -11.64 7.23 -1.46
CA GLY A 38 -10.41 8.01 -1.64
C GLY A 38 -9.31 7.53 -0.69
N ALA A 39 -9.60 7.48 0.61
CA ALA A 39 -8.62 7.04 1.61
C ALA A 39 -8.12 5.60 1.40
N VAL A 40 -9.00 4.68 1.01
CA VAL A 40 -8.63 3.30 0.68
C VAL A 40 -7.83 3.24 -0.61
N TYR A 41 -8.21 4.02 -1.63
CA TYR A 41 -7.45 4.10 -2.87
C TYR A 41 -6.05 4.66 -2.62
N ASP A 42 -5.93 5.75 -1.87
CA ASP A 42 -4.65 6.36 -1.54
C ASP A 42 -3.78 5.40 -0.72
N TYR A 43 -4.39 4.67 0.23
CA TYR A 43 -3.69 3.62 0.99
C TYR A 43 -3.20 2.49 0.10
N ILE A 44 -4.04 1.94 -0.77
CA ILE A 44 -3.66 0.86 -1.70
C ILE A 44 -2.61 1.36 -2.68
N TYR A 45 -2.82 2.53 -3.28
CA TYR A 45 -1.89 3.14 -4.22
C TYR A 45 -0.53 3.38 -3.57
N ALA A 46 -0.50 3.99 -2.38
CA ALA A 46 0.73 4.20 -1.62
C ALA A 46 1.39 2.88 -1.23
N THR A 47 0.62 1.86 -0.84
CA THR A 47 1.15 0.53 -0.50
C THR A 47 1.77 -0.17 -1.71
N GLU A 48 1.11 -0.11 -2.86
CA GLU A 48 1.57 -0.70 -4.12
C GLU A 48 2.79 0.04 -4.68
N THR A 49 2.77 1.37 -4.72
CA THR A 49 3.93 2.17 -5.14
C THR A 49 5.10 2.08 -4.16
N ALA A 50 4.86 1.99 -2.86
CA ALA A 50 5.93 1.73 -1.89
C ALA A 50 6.49 0.31 -2.03
N SER A 51 5.65 -0.68 -2.32
CA SER A 51 6.05 -2.09 -2.42
C SER A 51 6.70 -2.46 -3.75
N SER A 52 6.42 -1.74 -4.84
CA SER A 52 6.95 -2.05 -6.16
C SER A 52 7.90 -0.97 -6.67
N GLY A 53 7.79 0.27 -6.20
CA GLY A 53 8.31 1.44 -6.91
C GLY A 53 7.43 1.81 -8.10
N ILE A 54 7.83 2.80 -8.90
CA ILE A 54 7.14 3.14 -10.14
C ILE A 54 7.70 2.25 -11.25
N SER A 55 6.86 1.36 -11.80
CA SER A 55 7.24 0.44 -12.87
C SER A 55 6.10 0.26 -13.87
N ASP A 56 6.42 0.20 -15.16
CA ASP A 56 5.42 -0.05 -16.22
C ASP A 56 4.90 -1.49 -16.19
N ILE A 57 5.76 -2.44 -15.82
CA ILE A 57 5.45 -3.88 -15.77
C ILE A 57 6.05 -4.49 -14.51
N THR A 58 5.19 -5.08 -13.66
CA THR A 58 5.61 -5.87 -12.51
C THR A 58 5.43 -7.35 -12.81
N ILE A 59 6.51 -8.13 -12.72
CA ILE A 59 6.47 -9.59 -12.85
C ILE A 59 6.55 -10.19 -11.45
N SER A 60 5.47 -10.84 -11.02
CA SER A 60 5.41 -11.57 -9.75
C SER A 60 5.18 -13.07 -9.99
N THR A 61 5.86 -13.92 -9.23
CA THR A 61 5.52 -15.34 -9.20
C THR A 61 4.19 -15.56 -8.47
N ASN A 62 3.48 -16.63 -8.80
CA ASN A 62 2.33 -17.03 -7.99
C ASN A 62 2.79 -17.39 -6.56
N SER A 63 1.91 -17.20 -5.58
CA SER A 63 2.23 -17.37 -4.15
C SER A 63 2.61 -18.80 -3.73
N THR A 64 2.42 -19.77 -4.62
CA THR A 64 2.76 -21.19 -4.40
C THR A 64 4.12 -21.59 -5.00
N SER A 65 4.81 -20.67 -5.68
CA SER A 65 6.12 -20.95 -6.26
C SER A 65 7.23 -20.71 -5.23
N ASP A 66 8.06 -21.73 -5.02
CA ASP A 66 9.32 -21.68 -4.27
C ASP A 66 10.50 -21.16 -5.11
N ARG A 67 10.24 -20.74 -6.35
CA ARG A 67 11.28 -20.37 -7.32
C ARG A 67 11.60 -18.89 -7.26
N ILE A 68 12.89 -18.59 -7.14
CA ILE A 68 13.46 -17.27 -7.42
C ILE A 68 13.63 -17.14 -8.93
N MET A 69 13.00 -16.13 -9.53
CA MET A 69 13.16 -15.84 -10.95
C MET A 69 14.46 -15.09 -11.22
N LYS A 70 15.18 -15.53 -12.24
CA LYS A 70 16.42 -14.93 -12.74
C LYS A 70 16.13 -13.76 -13.68
N ASP A 71 16.83 -12.65 -13.53
CA ASP A 71 16.62 -11.43 -14.34
C ASP A 71 17.40 -11.43 -15.65
N GLU A 72 18.43 -12.27 -15.80
CA GLU A 72 19.32 -12.29 -16.98
C GLU A 72 18.60 -12.49 -18.33
N PRO A 73 17.52 -13.31 -18.45
CA PRO A 73 16.78 -13.43 -19.70
C PRO A 73 16.07 -12.14 -20.11
N LEU A 74 15.64 -11.34 -19.13
CA LEU A 74 14.88 -10.10 -19.38
C LEU A 74 15.81 -8.99 -19.87
N GLN A 75 17.08 -8.99 -19.44
CA GLN A 75 18.09 -7.99 -19.84
C GLN A 75 18.40 -7.99 -21.35
N ARG A 76 17.96 -9.01 -22.09
CA ARG A 76 18.21 -9.17 -23.53
C ARG A 76 17.03 -8.77 -24.41
N ILE A 77 15.96 -8.25 -23.80
CA ILE A 77 14.75 -7.84 -24.53
C ILE A 77 14.94 -6.41 -25.03
N ASP A 78 14.90 -6.23 -26.35
CA ASP A 78 14.95 -4.91 -26.96
C ASP A 78 13.76 -4.04 -26.52
N GLY A 79 14.04 -2.79 -26.16
CA GLY A 79 13.05 -1.83 -25.69
C GLY A 79 12.83 -1.80 -24.17
N VAL A 80 13.51 -2.66 -23.40
CA VAL A 80 13.49 -2.59 -21.94
C VAL A 80 14.64 -1.72 -21.45
N GLU A 81 14.32 -0.53 -20.93
CA GLU A 81 15.31 0.43 -20.43
C GLU A 81 15.93 0.00 -19.09
N GLN A 82 15.09 -0.53 -18.18
CA GLN A 82 15.52 -0.86 -16.84
C GLN A 82 14.78 -2.08 -16.28
N ILE A 83 15.52 -2.94 -15.58
CA ILE A 83 14.98 -4.10 -14.88
C ILE A 83 15.52 -4.07 -13.45
N VAL A 84 14.60 -4.15 -12.51
CA VAL A 84 14.91 -4.09 -11.08
C VAL A 84 14.36 -5.34 -10.40
N PRO A 85 15.16 -6.43 -10.33
CA PRO A 85 14.80 -7.56 -9.51
C PRO A 85 14.72 -7.14 -8.04
N SER A 86 13.63 -7.54 -7.39
CA SER A 86 13.44 -7.35 -5.96
C SER A 86 12.93 -8.63 -5.32
N LEU A 87 13.33 -8.84 -4.07
CA LEU A 87 12.88 -9.96 -3.25
C LEU A 87 12.11 -9.40 -2.06
N LYS A 88 10.85 -9.80 -1.89
CA LYS A 88 10.04 -9.47 -0.71
C LYS A 88 9.93 -10.72 0.15
N LEU A 89 10.28 -10.60 1.43
CA LEU A 89 10.16 -11.66 2.42
C LEU A 89 9.64 -11.11 3.74
N TYR A 90 9.06 -11.97 4.56
CA TYR A 90 8.71 -11.65 5.94
C TYR A 90 9.66 -12.37 6.86
N ALA A 91 10.37 -11.62 7.71
CA ALA A 91 11.31 -12.14 8.69
C ALA A 91 10.81 -11.85 10.10
N MET A 92 11.30 -12.57 11.09
CA MET A 92 11.06 -12.23 12.50
C MET A 92 12.13 -11.27 12.99
N TYR A 93 11.72 -10.20 13.66
CA TYR A 93 12.61 -9.33 14.41
C TYR A 93 12.03 -9.14 15.82
N GLY A 94 12.72 -9.65 16.83
CA GLY A 94 12.13 -9.86 18.15
C GLY A 94 10.97 -10.86 18.07
N ASP A 95 9.80 -10.45 18.57
CA ASP A 95 8.58 -11.27 18.60
C ASP A 95 7.59 -10.93 17.47
N GLU A 96 8.00 -10.12 16.48
CA GLU A 96 7.12 -9.62 15.42
C GLU A 96 7.63 -9.94 14.02
N TYR A 97 6.69 -10.09 13.08
CA TYR A 97 6.99 -10.22 11.66
C TYR A 97 7.23 -8.86 11.01
N VAL A 98 8.39 -8.69 10.39
CA VAL A 98 8.77 -7.51 9.62
C VAL A 98 8.88 -7.84 8.13
N GLY A 99 8.33 -6.96 7.30
CA GLY A 99 8.50 -7.04 5.85
C GLY A 99 9.89 -6.54 5.46
N VAL A 100 10.67 -7.40 4.81
CA VAL A 100 12.02 -7.07 4.32
C VAL A 100 12.01 -7.11 2.80
N ARG A 101 12.63 -6.11 2.18
CA ARG A 101 12.82 -6.05 0.74
C ARG A 101 14.30 -5.95 0.40
N GLY A 102 14.75 -6.88 -0.43
CA GLY A 102 16.10 -6.86 -1.00
C GLY A 102 16.07 -6.38 -2.45
N PHE A 103 17.11 -5.64 -2.84
CA PHE A 103 17.34 -5.19 -4.21
C PHE A 103 18.72 -5.67 -4.68
N LYS A 104 18.91 -5.74 -6.01
CA LYS A 104 20.25 -5.95 -6.56
C LYS A 104 21.14 -4.76 -6.21
N LYS A 105 22.43 -5.04 -6.06
CA LYS A 105 23.46 -4.02 -5.81
C LYS A 105 23.34 -2.86 -6.80
N GLY A 106 23.29 -1.63 -6.27
CA GLY A 106 23.22 -0.40 -7.07
C GLY A 106 21.85 -0.07 -7.67
N GLN A 107 20.79 -0.80 -7.33
CA GLN A 107 19.43 -0.59 -7.87
C GLN A 107 18.42 -0.13 -6.83
N LEU A 108 18.86 0.22 -5.62
CA LEU A 108 17.99 0.61 -4.50
C LEU A 108 16.98 1.70 -4.88
N GLU A 109 17.43 2.72 -5.64
CA GLU A 109 16.60 3.87 -6.01
C GLU A 109 16.19 3.87 -7.48
N ALA A 110 16.38 2.75 -8.17
CA ALA A 110 16.06 2.63 -9.58
C ALA A 110 14.58 2.89 -9.89
N LEU A 111 13.67 2.50 -8.98
CA LEU A 111 12.22 2.64 -9.18
C LEU A 111 11.59 3.77 -8.34
N ALA A 112 12.28 4.27 -7.32
CA ALA A 112 11.80 5.34 -6.44
C ALA A 112 12.97 5.87 -5.59
N THR A 113 13.07 7.20 -5.48
CA THR A 113 14.03 7.85 -4.56
C THR A 113 13.62 7.62 -3.11
N ILE A 114 14.58 7.30 -2.25
CA ILE A 114 14.36 7.13 -0.80
C ILE A 114 14.74 8.43 -0.11
N GLU A 115 13.76 9.07 0.52
CA GLU A 115 14.03 10.24 1.36
C GLU A 115 14.70 9.78 2.67
N VAL A 116 15.98 10.12 2.83
CA VAL A 116 16.76 9.79 4.03
C VAL A 116 16.55 10.86 5.09
N ILE A 117 15.96 10.48 6.22
CA ILE A 117 15.76 11.35 7.38
C ILE A 117 17.00 11.36 8.27
N GLU A 118 17.63 10.19 8.45
CA GLU A 118 18.82 9.99 9.28
C GLU A 118 19.72 8.90 8.66
N GLY A 119 21.04 9.06 8.81
CA GLY A 119 22.04 8.14 8.25
C GLY A 119 22.55 8.54 6.85
N ASP A 120 23.29 7.62 6.21
CA ASP A 120 23.86 7.80 4.87
C ASP A 120 23.72 6.51 4.04
N ILE A 121 23.07 6.63 2.88
CA ILE A 121 22.85 5.51 1.94
C ILE A 121 23.84 5.49 0.77
N SER A 122 24.75 6.46 0.66
CA SER A 122 25.65 6.63 -0.50
C SER A 122 26.52 5.39 -0.75
N LYS A 123 26.99 4.74 0.33
CA LYS A 123 27.78 3.50 0.23
C LYS A 123 26.96 2.29 -0.20
N MET A 124 25.65 2.31 0.07
CA MET A 124 24.71 1.26 -0.34
C MET A 124 24.27 1.46 -1.80
N GLN A 125 24.01 2.70 -2.21
CA GLN A 125 23.74 3.09 -3.60
C GLN A 125 24.93 2.78 -4.53
N SER A 126 26.17 3.08 -4.11
CA SER A 126 27.38 2.70 -4.86
C SER A 126 27.68 1.19 -4.77
N GLY A 127 26.96 0.46 -3.91
CA GLY A 127 27.12 -0.96 -3.71
C GLY A 127 28.43 -1.36 -3.03
N VAL A 128 29.12 -0.41 -2.38
CA VAL A 128 30.33 -0.66 -1.60
C VAL A 128 29.98 -1.40 -0.30
N ARG A 129 28.83 -1.09 0.31
CA ARG A 129 28.27 -1.81 1.46
C ARG A 129 26.91 -2.38 1.07
N THR A 130 26.78 -3.69 1.01
CA THR A 130 25.53 -4.38 0.61
C THR A 130 24.74 -4.94 1.78
N ASP A 131 25.35 -4.97 2.97
CA ASP A 131 24.79 -5.62 4.15
C ASP A 131 24.10 -4.62 5.09
N ASP A 132 24.13 -3.34 4.71
CA ASP A 132 23.44 -2.28 5.42
C ASP A 132 21.92 -2.39 5.18
N ILE A 133 21.15 -1.94 6.16
CA ILE A 133 19.68 -1.94 6.09
C ILE A 133 19.15 -0.52 6.13
N ILE A 134 18.06 -0.30 5.41
CA ILE A 134 17.22 0.89 5.56
C ILE A 134 15.96 0.47 6.29
N VAL A 135 15.62 1.24 7.32
CA VAL A 135 14.42 1.02 8.13
C VAL A 135 13.45 2.16 7.86
N SER A 136 12.17 1.85 7.67
CA SER A 136 11.15 2.89 7.52
C SER A 136 11.05 3.72 8.80
N LYS A 137 10.65 4.98 8.68
CA LYS A 137 10.47 5.89 9.83
C LYS A 137 9.58 5.29 10.93
N ASP A 138 8.52 4.61 10.54
CA ASP A 138 7.56 4.03 11.49
C ASP A 138 8.13 2.78 12.17
N ALA A 139 8.87 1.94 11.43
CA ALA A 139 9.56 0.79 12.03
C ALA A 139 10.69 1.26 12.96
N ALA A 140 11.43 2.32 12.61
CA ALA A 140 12.46 2.88 13.46
C ALA A 140 11.89 3.37 14.81
N LYS A 141 10.77 4.09 14.79
CA LYS A 141 10.06 4.51 16.01
C LYS A 141 9.52 3.34 16.82
N HIS A 142 8.92 2.36 16.15
CA HIS A 142 8.33 1.20 16.80
C HIS A 142 9.38 0.35 17.54
N PHE A 143 10.53 0.13 16.91
CA PHE A 143 11.63 -0.66 17.48
C PHE A 143 12.62 0.17 18.31
N GLY A 144 12.39 1.47 18.48
CA GLY A 144 13.23 2.36 19.31
C GLY A 144 14.61 2.64 18.72
N PHE A 145 14.74 2.65 17.40
CA PHE A 145 15.97 3.07 16.71
C PHE A 145 16.11 4.59 16.62
N SER A 146 15.00 5.34 16.72
CA SER A 146 14.97 6.82 16.81
C SER A 146 13.81 7.37 17.63
#